data_AF-A0AAV0Y361-F1
#
_entry.id   AF-A0AAV0Y361-F1
#
_cell.length_a   1.000
_cell.length_b   1.000
_cell.length_c   1.000
_cell.angle_alpha   90.00
_cell.angle_beta   90.00
_cell.angle_gamma   90.00
#
_symmetry.space_group_name_H-M   'P 1'
#
loop_
_entity.id
_entity.type
_entity.pdbx_description
1 polymer ?
#
loop_
_entity_poly.entity_id
_entity_poly.type
_entity_poly.pdbx_seq_one_letter_code
_entity_poly.pdbx_strand_id
1 'polypeptide(L)'
;MKTTAKEYLVKLKKISITLDKVQADGCTLSESTHLWLELKQFFELEVCNDSMVEKVQKRFDMAVNEYHFIAYVLDPKYRGIKMNSDQMDSTLDFTNLYHQEIMPEIITYQAEAYPFKDYLFKAQTVSQVKPLTWWL
;
A
#
# COMPACT_ATOMS: atom_id res chain seq x y z
N MET A 1 33.61 -8.86 -8.62
CA MET A 1 33.43 -7.39 -8.75
C MET A 1 32.28 -7.00 -9.69
N LYS A 2 32.26 -7.46 -10.96
CA LYS A 2 31.18 -7.10 -11.93
C LYS A 2 29.78 -7.60 -11.55
N THR A 3 29.65 -8.77 -10.91
CA THR A 3 28.35 -9.34 -10.50
C THR A 3 27.71 -8.55 -9.36
N THR A 4 28.49 -8.25 -8.32
CA THR A 4 28.05 -7.46 -7.16
C THR A 4 27.59 -6.05 -7.55
N ALA A 5 28.30 -5.39 -8.49
CA ALA A 5 27.90 -4.06 -8.98
C ALA A 5 26.55 -4.08 -9.72
N LYS A 6 26.29 -5.15 -10.51
CA LYS A 6 25.00 -5.32 -11.20
C LYS A 6 23.86 -5.54 -10.21
N GLU A 7 24.07 -6.35 -9.17
CA GLU A 7 23.08 -6.57 -8.11
C GLU A 7 22.73 -5.28 -7.37
N TYR A 8 23.73 -4.47 -7.02
CA TYR A 8 23.49 -3.16 -6.40
C TYR A 8 22.73 -2.22 -7.34
N LEU A 9 23.03 -2.23 -8.63
CA LEU A 9 22.32 -1.41 -9.61
C LEU A 9 20.82 -1.76 -9.67
N VAL A 10 20.47 -3.05 -9.65
CA VAL A 10 19.07 -3.48 -9.64
C VAL A 10 18.35 -2.98 -8.38
N LYS A 11 18.97 -3.15 -7.20
CA LYS A 11 18.41 -2.72 -5.92
C LYS A 11 18.20 -1.20 -5.87
N LEU A 12 19.23 -0.44 -6.22
CA LEU A 12 19.19 1.02 -6.21
C LEU A 12 18.17 1.55 -7.22
N LYS A 13 18.05 0.93 -8.39
CA LYS A 13 17.04 1.29 -9.39
C LYS A 13 15.62 1.06 -8.86
N LYS A 14 15.37 -0.06 -8.18
CA LYS A 14 14.03 -0.31 -7.59
C LYS A 14 13.71 0.73 -6.51
N ILE A 15 14.66 1.02 -5.62
CA ILE A 15 14.52 2.05 -4.59
C ILE A 15 14.26 3.43 -5.22
N SER A 16 15.04 3.83 -6.21
CA SER A 16 14.91 5.15 -6.82
C SER A 16 13.56 5.34 -7.50
N ILE A 17 13.05 4.33 -8.20
CA ILE A 17 11.73 4.36 -8.83
C ILE A 17 10.63 4.46 -7.77
N THR A 18 10.74 3.73 -6.66
CA THR A 18 9.77 3.81 -5.57
C THR A 18 9.77 5.20 -4.93
N LEU A 19 10.95 5.76 -4.62
CA LEU A 19 11.06 7.08 -4.01
C LEU A 19 10.53 8.19 -4.93
N ASP A 20 10.87 8.16 -6.21
CA ASP A 20 10.40 9.13 -7.21
C ASP A 20 8.86 9.19 -7.25
N LYS A 21 8.21 8.02 -7.19
CA LYS A 21 6.74 7.95 -7.16
C LYS A 21 6.14 8.42 -5.83
N VAL A 22 6.71 8.00 -4.69
CA VAL A 22 6.22 8.39 -3.35
C VAL A 22 6.36 9.90 -3.12
N GLN A 23 7.38 10.52 -3.72
CA GLN A 23 7.65 11.95 -3.60
C GLN A 23 6.87 12.81 -4.61
N ALA A 24 6.12 12.21 -5.52
CA ALA A 24 5.31 12.95 -6.48
C ALA A 24 4.14 13.65 -5.77
N ASP A 25 3.83 14.88 -6.17
CA ASP A 25 2.74 15.69 -5.57
C ASP A 25 1.35 15.01 -5.62
N GLY A 26 1.16 14.07 -6.55
CA GLY A 26 -0.08 13.32 -6.70
C GLY A 26 -0.15 11.99 -5.94
N CYS A 27 0.91 11.62 -5.21
CA CYS A 27 0.95 10.35 -4.51
C CYS A 27 0.05 10.39 -3.27
N THR A 28 -0.93 9.49 -3.22
CA THR A 28 -1.81 9.33 -2.05
C THR A 28 -1.19 8.42 -1.00
N LEU A 29 -1.73 8.46 0.22
CA LEU A 29 -1.35 7.51 1.27
C LEU A 29 -1.49 6.05 0.80
N SER A 30 -2.60 5.74 0.12
CA SER A 30 -2.86 4.40 -0.44
C SER A 30 -1.84 3.98 -1.50
N GLU A 31 -1.47 4.87 -2.43
CA GLU A 31 -0.46 4.59 -3.44
C GLU A 31 0.93 4.43 -2.81
N SER A 32 1.26 5.28 -1.83
CA SER A 32 2.50 5.15 -1.04
C SER A 32 2.57 3.79 -0.35
N THR A 33 1.51 3.35 0.33
CA THR A 33 1.41 2.02 0.95
C THR A 33 1.65 0.92 -0.07
N HIS A 34 1.02 1.00 -1.25
CA HIS A 34 1.20 0.02 -2.31
C HIS A 34 2.67 -0.13 -2.74
N LEU A 35 3.33 1.01 -2.95
CA LEU A 35 4.70 1.09 -3.41
C LEU A 35 5.69 0.56 -2.36
N TRP A 36 5.43 0.86 -1.08
CA TRP A 36 6.22 0.33 0.03
C TRP A 36 6.06 -1.18 0.22
N LEU A 37 4.82 -1.70 0.13
CA LEU A 37 4.57 -3.14 0.17
C LEU A 37 5.23 -3.86 -1.02
N GLU A 38 5.19 -3.27 -2.22
CA GLU A 38 5.88 -3.82 -3.39
C GLU A 38 7.41 -3.81 -3.23
N LEU A 39 7.96 -2.74 -2.66
CA LEU A 39 9.40 -2.64 -2.40
C LEU A 39 9.84 -3.71 -1.40
N LYS A 40 9.09 -3.86 -0.30
CA LYS A 40 9.34 -4.91 0.71
C LYS A 40 9.31 -6.30 0.08
N GLN A 41 8.26 -6.62 -0.66
CA GLN A 41 8.11 -7.90 -1.35
C GLN A 41 9.28 -8.16 -2.33
N PHE A 42 9.73 -7.15 -3.06
CA PHE A 42 10.90 -7.27 -3.94
C PHE A 42 12.16 -7.66 -3.16
N PHE A 43 12.42 -7.04 -2.00
CA PHE A 43 13.60 -7.38 -1.20
C PHE A 43 13.49 -8.76 -0.53
N GLU A 44 12.29 -9.18 -0.15
CA GLU A 44 12.04 -10.51 0.41
C GLU A 44 12.22 -11.63 -0.62
N LEU A 45 11.76 -11.43 -1.85
CA LEU A 45 11.76 -12.48 -2.88
C LEU A 45 13.02 -12.49 -3.76
N GLU A 46 13.53 -11.31 -4.14
CA GLU A 46 14.55 -11.20 -5.20
C GLU A 46 15.96 -10.96 -4.65
N VAL A 47 16.08 -10.44 -3.43
CA VAL A 47 17.38 -10.06 -2.84
C VAL A 47 17.92 -11.11 -1.87
N CYS A 48 17.04 -11.93 -1.27
CA CYS A 48 17.34 -13.07 -0.39
C CYS A 48 18.50 -12.80 0.60
N ASN A 49 18.49 -11.63 1.25
CA ASN A 49 19.51 -11.23 2.22
C ASN A 49 18.84 -10.61 3.44
N ASP A 50 18.87 -11.34 4.55
CA ASP A 50 18.17 -10.98 5.79
C ASP A 50 18.57 -9.60 6.33
N SER A 51 19.87 -9.25 6.28
CA SER A 51 20.35 -7.94 6.73
C SER A 51 19.79 -6.80 5.88
N MET A 52 19.55 -7.02 4.59
CA MET A 52 18.94 -6.02 3.73
C MET A 52 17.43 -5.94 3.95
N VAL A 53 16.76 -7.09 4.10
CA VAL A 53 15.33 -7.16 4.42
C VAL A 53 15.04 -6.42 5.72
N GLU A 54 15.84 -6.63 6.77
CA GLU A 54 15.71 -5.94 8.06
C GLU A 54 15.86 -4.41 7.91
N LYS A 55 16.83 -3.95 7.10
CA LYS A 55 17.00 -2.52 6.84
C LYS A 55 15.81 -1.92 6.11
N VAL A 56 15.25 -2.64 5.14
CA VAL A 56 14.06 -2.21 4.40
C VAL A 56 12.84 -2.22 5.32
N GLN A 57 12.68 -3.24 6.16
CA GLN A 57 11.62 -3.32 7.16
C GLN A 57 11.66 -2.11 8.09
N LYS A 58 12.84 -1.77 8.62
CA LYS A 58 13.00 -0.59 9.48
C LYS A 58 12.59 0.71 8.79
N ARG A 59 12.82 0.85 7.48
CA ARG A 59 12.39 2.03 6.72
C ARG A 59 10.90 2.00 6.43
N PHE A 60 10.35 0.82 6.15
CA PHE A 60 8.91 0.61 6.00
C PHE A 60 8.17 1.05 7.26
N ASP A 61 8.61 0.61 8.45
CA ASP A 61 7.98 0.94 9.73
C ASP A 61 8.06 2.43 10.09
N MET A 62 9.03 3.15 9.53
CA MET A 62 9.13 4.60 9.69
C MET A 62 8.19 5.36 8.75
N ALA A 63 7.86 4.79 7.59
CA ALA A 63 7.15 5.47 6.52
C ALA A 63 5.65 5.13 6.51
N VAL A 64 5.30 3.89 6.83
CA VAL A 64 3.94 3.36 6.77
C VAL A 64 3.41 3.16 8.19
N ASN A 65 2.26 3.75 8.47
CA ASN A 65 1.55 3.62 9.74
C ASN A 65 0.11 3.15 9.53
N GLU A 66 -0.69 3.10 10.59
CA GLU A 66 -2.05 2.57 10.57
C GLU A 66 -2.95 3.36 9.62
N TYR A 67 -2.81 4.69 9.56
CA TYR A 67 -3.58 5.53 8.63
C TYR A 67 -3.26 5.23 7.16
N HIS A 68 -2.02 4.84 6.85
CA HIS A 68 -1.62 4.40 5.51
C HIS A 68 -2.31 3.10 5.13
N PHE A 69 -2.48 2.16 6.08
CA PHE A 69 -3.22 0.93 5.84
C PHE A 69 -4.72 1.17 5.71
N ILE A 70 -5.32 2.02 6.55
CA ILE A 70 -6.74 2.38 6.44
C ILE A 70 -7.03 2.99 5.06
N ALA A 71 -6.20 3.95 4.61
CA ALA A 71 -6.33 4.53 3.27
C ALA A 71 -6.16 3.48 2.17
N TYR A 72 -5.24 2.52 2.35
CA TYR A 72 -5.02 1.43 1.39
C TYR A 72 -6.21 0.44 1.31
N VAL A 73 -6.91 0.23 2.42
CA VAL A 73 -8.14 -0.58 2.48
C VAL A 73 -9.31 0.14 1.79
N LEU A 74 -9.43 1.45 1.99
CA LEU A 74 -10.51 2.30 1.47
C LEU A 74 -10.28 2.81 0.04
N ASP A 75 -9.16 2.43 -0.59
CA ASP A 75 -8.86 2.78 -1.97
C ASP A 75 -9.44 1.74 -2.95
N PRO A 76 -10.28 2.11 -3.93
CA PRO A 76 -10.93 1.18 -4.85
C PRO A 76 -9.93 0.52 -5.80
N LYS A 77 -8.75 1.12 -5.99
CA LYS A 77 -7.64 0.57 -6.77
C LYS A 77 -6.93 -0.56 -6.07
N TYR A 78 -6.86 -0.49 -4.74
CA TYR A 78 -5.99 -1.37 -3.98
C TYR A 78 -6.72 -2.31 -3.04
N ARG A 79 -7.71 -1.81 -2.29
CA ARG A 79 -8.56 -2.60 -1.40
C ARG A 79 -7.78 -3.60 -0.53
N GLY A 80 -6.60 -3.19 -0.05
CA GLY A 80 -5.75 -4.05 0.76
C GLY A 80 -5.10 -5.24 0.04
N ILE A 81 -5.09 -5.33 -1.30
CA ILE A 81 -4.67 -6.54 -2.07
C ILE A 81 -3.27 -7.09 -1.77
N LYS A 82 -2.36 -6.27 -1.21
CA LYS A 82 -0.99 -6.68 -0.84
C LYS A 82 -0.79 -6.82 0.69
N MET A 83 -1.85 -6.66 1.47
CA MET A 83 -1.80 -6.87 2.91
C MET A 83 -1.89 -8.37 3.21
N ASN A 84 -1.15 -8.82 4.22
CA ASN A 84 -1.38 -10.13 4.82
C ASN A 84 -2.54 -10.07 5.83
N SER A 85 -2.95 -11.23 6.36
CA SER A 85 -4.02 -11.32 7.37
C SER A 85 -3.73 -10.45 8.57
N ASP A 86 -2.52 -10.52 9.11
CA ASP A 86 -2.14 -9.84 10.35
C ASP A 86 -2.20 -8.31 10.20
N GLN A 87 -1.81 -7.80 9.03
CA GLN A 87 -1.92 -6.39 8.67
C GLN A 87 -3.38 -5.96 8.54
N MET A 88 -4.23 -6.79 7.93
CA MET A 88 -5.65 -6.49 7.81
C MET A 88 -6.31 -6.46 9.18
N ASP A 89 -6.10 -7.50 9.99
CA ASP A 89 -6.67 -7.62 11.33
C ASP A 89 -6.21 -6.45 12.22
N SER A 90 -4.91 -6.14 12.23
CA SER A 90 -4.37 -5.00 12.99
C SER A 90 -4.96 -3.65 12.53
N THR A 91 -5.23 -3.50 11.23
CA THR A 91 -5.85 -2.28 10.68
C THR A 91 -7.30 -2.14 11.14
N LEU A 92 -8.06 -3.24 11.12
CA LEU A 92 -9.44 -3.27 11.58
C LEU A 92 -9.54 -3.07 13.10
N ASP A 93 -8.64 -3.67 13.87
CA ASP A 93 -8.56 -3.51 15.33
C ASP A 93 -8.24 -2.06 15.72
N PHE A 94 -7.24 -1.46 15.05
CA PHE A 94 -6.92 -0.05 15.23
C PHE A 94 -8.11 0.85 14.90
N THR A 95 -8.78 0.59 13.77
CA THR A 95 -9.93 1.39 13.35
C THR A 95 -11.09 1.23 14.33
N ASN A 96 -11.39 0.02 14.79
CA ASN A 96 -12.44 -0.20 15.79
C ASN A 96 -12.14 0.47 17.14
N LEU A 97 -10.85 0.57 17.51
CA LEU A 97 -10.44 1.20 18.77
C LEU A 97 -10.50 2.74 18.72
N TYR A 98 -10.09 3.35 17.61
CA TYR A 98 -9.92 4.80 17.51
C TYR A 98 -10.96 5.52 16.63
N HIS A 99 -11.62 4.79 15.74
CA HIS A 99 -12.56 5.27 14.72
C HIS A 99 -13.74 4.29 14.55
N GLN A 100 -14.33 3.86 15.66
CA GLN A 100 -15.40 2.86 15.66
C GLN A 100 -16.58 3.25 14.75
N GLU A 101 -16.82 4.55 14.60
CA GLU A 101 -17.91 5.13 13.83
C GLU A 101 -17.84 4.82 12.32
N ILE A 102 -16.66 4.53 11.77
CA ILE A 102 -16.50 4.21 10.34
C ILE A 102 -16.44 2.71 10.04
N MET A 103 -16.47 1.86 11.07
CA MET A 103 -16.38 0.41 10.91
C MET A 103 -17.53 -0.19 10.07
N PRO A 104 -18.81 0.21 10.26
CA PRO A 104 -19.91 -0.27 9.41
C PRO A 104 -19.68 0.05 7.92
N GLU A 105 -19.17 1.24 7.63
CA GLU A 105 -18.87 1.70 6.28
C GLU A 105 -17.72 0.92 5.66
N ILE A 106 -16.65 0.63 6.42
CA ILE A 106 -15.54 -0.21 5.97
C ILE A 106 -16.03 -1.61 5.61
N ILE A 107 -16.85 -2.24 6.47
CA ILE A 107 -17.39 -3.58 6.23
C ILE A 107 -18.28 -3.56 4.98
N THR A 108 -19.15 -2.55 4.86
CA THR A 108 -20.05 -2.39 3.73
C THR A 108 -19.28 -2.16 2.43
N TYR A 109 -18.21 -1.35 2.48
CA TYR A 109 -17.32 -1.08 1.36
C TYR A 109 -16.57 -2.34 0.89
N GLN A 110 -16.00 -3.08 1.83
CA GLN A 110 -15.28 -4.32 1.53
C GLN A 110 -16.20 -5.39 0.94
N ALA A 111 -17.45 -5.45 1.42
CA ALA A 111 -18.49 -6.33 0.90
C ALA A 111 -19.05 -5.88 -0.46
N GLU A 112 -18.62 -4.73 -0.99
CA GLU A 112 -19.18 -4.10 -2.21
C GLU A 112 -20.71 -3.91 -2.11
N ALA A 113 -21.19 -3.65 -0.89
CA ALA A 113 -22.61 -3.56 -0.59
C ALA A 113 -23.13 -2.12 -0.71
N TYR A 114 -24.46 -1.97 -0.79
CA TYR A 114 -25.13 -0.67 -0.77
C TYR A 114 -24.70 0.16 0.45
N PRO A 115 -24.35 1.47 0.30
CA PRO A 115 -24.63 2.35 -0.83
C PRO A 115 -23.58 2.35 -1.94
N PHE A 116 -22.46 1.64 -1.78
CA PHE A 116 -21.41 1.57 -2.79
C PHE A 116 -21.94 0.80 -4.00
N LYS A 117 -21.84 1.42 -5.17
CA LYS A 117 -22.35 0.85 -6.42
C LYS A 117 -21.26 0.00 -7.05
N ASP A 118 -21.63 -1.16 -7.57
CA ASP A 118 -20.70 -2.12 -8.21
C ASP A 118 -19.80 -1.48 -9.28
N TYR A 119 -20.28 -0.44 -9.97
CA TYR A 119 -19.49 0.26 -10.98
C TYR A 119 -18.26 0.97 -10.41
N LEU A 120 -18.24 1.31 -9.12
CA LEU A 120 -17.09 1.93 -8.45
C LEU A 120 -15.87 1.00 -8.41
N PHE A 121 -16.11 -0.31 -8.43
CA PHE A 121 -15.06 -1.33 -8.31
C PHE A 121 -14.65 -1.93 -9.67
N LYS A 122 -15.31 -1.53 -10.77
CA LYS A 122 -14.95 -1.99 -12.11
C LYS A 122 -13.59 -1.43 -12.51
N ALA A 123 -12.73 -2.29 -13.07
CA ALA A 123 -11.37 -1.92 -13.49
C ALA A 123 -11.31 -0.69 -14.42
N GLN A 124 -12.30 -0.51 -15.30
CA GLN A 124 -12.39 0.66 -16.15
C GLN A 124 -12.63 1.95 -15.35
N THR A 125 -13.50 1.92 -14.35
CA THR A 125 -13.78 3.07 -13.48
C THR A 125 -12.56 3.38 -12.63
N VAL A 126 -12.02 2.37 -11.96
CA VAL A 126 -10.85 2.47 -11.06
C VAL A 126 -9.62 3.05 -11.77
N SER A 127 -9.38 2.68 -13.03
CA SER A 127 -8.25 3.20 -13.81
C SER A 127 -8.42 4.64 -14.29
N GLN A 128 -9.65 5.15 -14.31
CA GLN A 128 -9.98 6.50 -14.80
C GLN A 128 -10.21 7.51 -13.68
N VAL A 129 -10.57 7.05 -12.48
CA VAL A 129 -10.75 7.92 -11.31
C VAL A 129 -9.39 8.46 -10.89
N LYS A 130 -9.24 9.79 -10.94
CA LYS A 130 -8.04 10.45 -10.43
C LYS A 130 -8.02 10.35 -8.90
N PRO A 131 -6.85 10.25 -8.26
CA PRO A 131 -6.77 10.14 -6.81
C PRO A 131 -7.50 11.28 -6.09
N LEU A 132 -7.35 12.52 -6.57
CA LEU A 132 -8.08 13.68 -6.02
C LEU A 132 -9.60 13.59 -6.19
N THR A 133 -10.12 12.87 -7.18
CA THR A 133 -11.57 12.68 -7.35
C THR A 133 -12.14 11.64 -6.38
N TRP A 134 -11.30 10.74 -5.88
CA TRP A 134 -11.72 9.76 -4.88
C TRP A 134 -11.60 10.30 -3.46
N TRP A 135 -10.53 11.07 -3.18
CA TRP A 135 -10.18 11.50 -1.83
C TRP A 135 -10.63 12.94 -1.47
N LEU A 136 -11.08 13.76 -2.43
CA LEU A 136 -11.65 15.10 -2.22
C LEU A 136 -13.08 15.19 -2.77
#